data_AF-A0A952Y0N4-F1
#
_entry.id   AF-A0A952Y0N4-F1
#
_cell.length_a   1.000
_cell.length_b   1.000
_cell.length_c   1.000
_cell.angle_alpha   90.00
_cell.angle_beta   90.00
_cell.angle_gamma   90.00
#
_symmetry.space_group_name_H-M   'P 1'
#
loop_
_entity.id
_entity.type
_entity.pdbx_description
1 polymer ?
#
loop_
_entity_poly.entity_id
_entity_poly.type
_entity_poly.pdbx_seq_one_letter_code
_entity_poly.pdbx_strand_id
1 'polypeptide(L)'
;MKRLLFIAAALLALSVPAFASAGFSCEADDKNVTKLSVGGATPRSGGNLINFGAELEIDGEKIVFRQSDVKRYFGEGGVIRVRVGARAGERDYLVMVDAKRNPKDEDDWSGTYEVRYGPAAVPGKKTTPQIRRGKVKCFVE
;
A
#
# COMPACT_ATOMS: atom_id res chain seq x y z
N MET A 1 -8.57 -61.55 -8.72
CA MET A 1 -8.06 -60.45 -9.57
C MET A 1 -9.11 -59.35 -9.66
N LYS A 2 -9.06 -58.34 -8.78
CA LYS A 2 -9.88 -57.10 -8.79
C LYS A 2 -9.64 -56.40 -7.46
N ARG A 3 -8.64 -55.52 -7.36
CA ARG A 3 -8.41 -54.58 -6.21
C ARG A 3 -7.11 -53.76 -6.35
N LEU A 4 -6.68 -53.35 -7.54
CA LEU A 4 -5.44 -52.56 -7.68
C LEU A 4 -5.52 -51.52 -8.81
N LEU A 5 -6.65 -50.81 -8.96
CA LEU A 5 -6.82 -49.82 -10.04
C LEU A 5 -7.55 -48.55 -9.57
N PHE A 6 -7.26 -48.04 -8.37
CA PHE A 6 -7.89 -46.80 -7.86
C PHE A 6 -6.95 -45.89 -7.03
N ILE A 7 -5.66 -45.80 -7.37
CA ILE A 7 -4.73 -44.90 -6.62
C ILE A 7 -3.99 -43.89 -7.53
N ALA A 8 -3.98 -44.04 -8.86
CA ALA A 8 -3.11 -43.24 -9.72
C ALA A 8 -3.67 -41.89 -10.22
N ALA A 9 -4.95 -41.55 -9.98
CA ALA A 9 -5.58 -40.38 -10.60
C ALA A 9 -5.64 -39.10 -9.72
N ALA A 10 -5.21 -39.16 -8.46
CA ALA A 10 -5.38 -38.03 -7.53
C ALA A 10 -4.15 -37.10 -7.40
N LEU A 11 -3.01 -37.44 -8.00
CA LEU A 11 -1.75 -36.69 -7.80
C LEU A 11 -1.45 -35.62 -8.87
N LEU A 12 -2.26 -35.46 -9.91
CA LEU A 12 -2.03 -34.49 -10.98
C LEU A 12 -2.71 -33.13 -10.77
N ALA A 13 -3.42 -32.92 -9.65
CA ALA A 13 -4.16 -31.69 -9.37
C ALA A 13 -3.40 -30.67 -8.49
N LEU A 14 -2.16 -30.94 -8.09
CA LEU A 14 -1.40 -30.11 -7.13
C LEU A 14 -0.33 -29.20 -7.76
N SER A 15 -0.26 -29.07 -9.09
CA SER A 15 0.73 -28.19 -9.74
C SER A 15 0.21 -26.77 -9.98
N VAL A 16 -0.62 -26.23 -9.09
CA VAL A 16 -0.85 -24.77 -9.10
C VAL A 16 0.35 -24.16 -8.38
N PRO A 17 1.18 -23.34 -9.03
CA PRO A 17 2.22 -22.61 -8.33
C PRO A 17 1.52 -21.78 -7.24
N ALA A 18 1.81 -22.12 -5.98
CA ALA A 18 1.46 -21.27 -4.85
C ALA A 18 2.32 -20.01 -4.97
N PHE A 19 1.83 -19.04 -5.74
CA PHE A 19 2.38 -17.69 -5.74
C PHE A 19 2.08 -17.10 -4.37
N ALA A 20 2.98 -17.29 -3.41
CA ALA A 20 2.97 -16.54 -2.17
C ALA A 20 3.20 -15.06 -2.54
N SER A 21 2.11 -14.28 -2.61
CA SER A 21 2.17 -12.82 -2.71
C SER A 21 2.59 -12.27 -1.35
N ALA A 22 3.51 -11.31 -1.33
CA ALA A 22 3.76 -10.55 -0.12
C ALA A 22 2.80 -9.35 -0.10
N GLY A 23 1.92 -9.30 0.88
CA GLY A 23 0.91 -8.27 1.04
C GLY A 23 1.34 -7.23 2.07
N PHE A 24 0.86 -5.99 1.95
CA PHE A 24 0.91 -5.04 3.05
C PHE A 24 -0.35 -4.18 3.09
N SER A 25 -0.69 -3.72 4.29
CA SER A 25 -1.72 -2.72 4.54
C SER A 25 -1.29 -1.81 5.67
N CYS A 26 -1.30 -0.50 5.45
CA CYS A 26 -0.99 0.53 6.43
C CYS A 26 -2.21 1.41 6.67
N GLU A 27 -2.51 1.69 7.93
CA GLU A 27 -3.69 2.45 8.31
C GLU A 27 -3.38 3.54 9.34
N ALA A 28 -4.10 4.65 9.23
CA ALA A 28 -4.17 5.69 10.26
C ALA A 28 -5.58 6.29 10.34
N ASP A 29 -5.98 6.57 11.57
CA ASP A 29 -7.16 7.35 11.93
C ASP A 29 -6.72 8.19 13.14
N ASP A 30 -6.55 9.50 12.92
CA ASP A 30 -6.04 10.41 13.94
C ASP A 30 -6.57 11.84 13.74
N LYS A 31 -6.13 12.77 14.59
CA LYS A 31 -6.58 14.17 14.54
C LYS A 31 -6.25 14.93 13.24
N ASN A 32 -5.37 14.42 12.40
CA ASN A 32 -4.96 15.06 11.15
C ASN A 32 -5.62 14.45 9.91
N VAL A 33 -6.06 13.18 9.96
CA VAL A 33 -6.78 12.48 8.90
C VAL A 33 -7.85 11.59 9.53
N THR A 34 -9.09 11.67 9.05
CA THR A 34 -10.18 10.81 9.55
C THR A 34 -10.05 9.39 9.01
N LYS A 35 -9.33 9.22 7.90
CA LYS A 35 -8.96 7.90 7.39
C LYS A 35 -7.74 7.99 6.48
N LEU A 36 -6.82 7.07 6.66
CA LEU A 36 -5.79 6.73 5.71
C LEU A 36 -5.70 5.21 5.66
N SER A 37 -5.85 4.63 4.47
CA SER A 37 -5.57 3.22 4.21
C SER A 37 -4.71 3.13 2.96
N VAL A 38 -3.61 2.39 3.03
CA VAL A 38 -2.69 2.19 1.90
C VAL A 38 -2.30 0.72 1.90
N GLY A 39 -2.61 0.01 0.83
CA GLY A 39 -2.28 -1.39 0.72
C GLY A 39 -1.92 -1.83 -0.68
N GLY A 40 -1.20 -2.94 -0.76
CA GLY A 40 -0.86 -3.55 -2.02
C GLY A 40 -0.14 -4.87 -1.84
N ALA A 41 0.09 -5.54 -2.95
CA ALA A 41 0.81 -6.81 -2.99
C ALA A 41 1.94 -6.73 -4.01
N THR A 42 3.04 -7.41 -3.71
CA THR A 42 4.14 -7.64 -4.64
C THR A 42 4.24 -9.11 -5.02
N PRO A 43 4.67 -9.43 -6.25
CA PRO A 43 5.04 -10.78 -6.59
C PRO A 43 6.35 -11.12 -5.90
N ARG A 44 6.52 -12.37 -5.46
CA ARG A 44 7.76 -12.83 -4.81
C ARG A 44 9.02 -12.66 -5.69
N SER A 45 8.83 -12.56 -7.00
CA SER A 45 9.88 -12.42 -8.01
C SER A 45 10.28 -10.98 -8.35
N GLY A 46 9.67 -9.95 -7.74
CA GLY A 46 10.06 -8.57 -8.05
C GLY A 46 9.42 -7.49 -7.17
N GLY A 47 10.08 -6.33 -7.09
CA GLY A 47 9.68 -5.22 -6.22
C GLY A 47 8.55 -4.32 -6.74
N ASN A 48 7.77 -4.75 -7.73
CA ASN A 48 6.66 -3.95 -8.28
C ASN A 48 5.32 -4.35 -7.64
N LEU A 49 4.42 -3.39 -7.46
CA LEU A 49 3.06 -3.67 -6.99
C LEU A 49 2.24 -4.32 -8.11
N ILE A 50 1.61 -5.45 -7.80
CA ILE A 50 0.67 -6.15 -8.70
C ILE A 50 -0.78 -5.79 -8.41
N ASN A 51 -1.09 -5.43 -7.16
CA ASN A 51 -2.36 -4.87 -6.73
C ASN A 51 -2.06 -3.71 -5.79
N PHE A 52 -2.78 -2.59 -5.95
CA PHE A 52 -2.63 -1.43 -5.09
C PHE A 52 -3.96 -0.70 -4.93
N GLY A 53 -4.26 -0.29 -3.71
CA GLY A 53 -5.34 0.62 -3.38
C GLY A 53 -4.94 1.51 -2.21
N ALA A 54 -5.37 2.77 -2.27
CA ALA A 54 -5.30 3.63 -1.11
C ALA A 54 -6.50 4.57 -1.04
N GLU A 55 -6.83 4.98 0.18
CA GLU A 55 -7.91 5.90 0.50
C GLU A 55 -7.41 6.92 1.52
N LEU A 56 -7.76 8.18 1.31
CA LEU A 56 -7.52 9.29 2.23
C LEU A 56 -8.84 10.01 2.46
N GLU A 57 -9.19 10.25 3.71
CA GLU A 57 -10.24 11.18 4.11
C GLU A 57 -9.62 12.29 4.98
N ILE A 58 -9.72 13.53 4.48
CA ILE A 58 -9.13 14.72 5.09
C ILE A 58 -10.01 15.93 4.84
N ASP A 59 -10.23 16.77 5.85
CA ASP A 59 -11.06 17.98 5.78
C ASP A 59 -12.47 17.73 5.17
N GLY A 60 -13.03 16.53 5.37
CA GLY A 60 -14.33 16.12 4.82
C GLY A 60 -14.32 15.69 3.36
N GLU A 61 -13.16 15.68 2.70
CA GLU A 61 -12.97 15.19 1.33
C GLU A 61 -12.43 13.76 1.33
N LYS A 62 -12.99 12.91 0.47
CA LYS A 62 -12.55 11.53 0.24
C LYS A 62 -11.80 11.41 -1.09
N ILE A 63 -10.60 10.86 -1.03
CA ILE A 63 -9.71 10.65 -2.18
C ILE A 63 -9.34 9.17 -2.27
N VAL A 64 -9.62 8.57 -3.42
CA VAL A 64 -9.26 7.19 -3.72
C VAL A 64 -8.09 7.20 -4.71
N PHE A 65 -7.02 6.52 -4.36
CA PHE A 65 -5.84 6.35 -5.21
C PHE A 65 -5.84 4.94 -5.81
N ARG A 66 -5.52 4.88 -7.10
CA ARG A 66 -5.38 3.65 -7.86
C ARG A 66 -3.90 3.34 -8.08
N GLN A 67 -3.62 2.16 -8.62
CA GLN A 67 -2.25 1.76 -8.97
C GLN A 67 -1.55 2.75 -9.91
N SER A 68 -2.28 3.40 -10.83
CA SER A 68 -1.76 4.45 -11.72
C SER A 68 -1.29 5.73 -10.98
N ASP A 69 -1.75 5.92 -9.75
CA ASP A 69 -1.40 7.09 -8.93
C ASP A 69 -0.12 6.84 -8.11
N VAL A 70 0.38 5.61 -8.09
CA VAL A 70 1.65 5.26 -7.45
C VAL A 70 2.79 5.94 -8.20
N LYS A 71 3.50 6.83 -7.50
CA LYS A 71 4.68 7.53 -8.02
C LYS A 71 5.97 6.80 -7.67
N ARG A 72 5.99 6.10 -6.53
CA ARG A 72 7.12 5.28 -6.08
C ARG A 72 6.66 4.24 -5.08
N TYR A 73 7.25 3.06 -5.15
CA TYR A 73 7.12 2.01 -4.16
C TYR A 73 8.50 1.39 -3.88
N PHE A 74 8.73 0.98 -2.63
CA PHE A 74 9.85 0.18 -2.18
C PHE A 74 9.39 -0.70 -1.02
N GLY A 75 9.68 -2.00 -1.07
CA GLY A 75 9.15 -2.98 -0.10
C GLY A 75 10.15 -4.09 0.19
N GLU A 76 11.40 -3.75 0.47
CA GLU A 76 12.48 -4.71 0.69
C GLU A 76 13.24 -4.42 2.00
N GLY A 77 13.92 -5.44 2.54
CA GLY A 77 14.82 -5.28 3.68
C GLY A 77 14.13 -4.81 4.98
N GLY A 78 12.87 -5.18 5.20
CA GLY A 78 12.11 -4.76 6.38
C GLY A 78 11.65 -3.30 6.32
N VAL A 79 11.56 -2.71 5.12
CA VAL A 79 11.13 -1.33 4.91
C VAL A 79 10.03 -1.29 3.86
N ILE A 80 8.96 -0.55 4.14
CA ILE A 80 7.91 -0.22 3.18
C ILE A 80 7.90 1.29 3.00
N ARG A 81 7.99 1.73 1.74
CA ARG A 81 7.81 3.12 1.35
C ARG A 81 6.87 3.21 0.17
N VAL A 82 5.79 3.94 0.35
CA VAL A 82 4.80 4.19 -0.70
C VAL A 82 4.67 5.68 -0.90
N ARG A 83 4.65 6.12 -2.15
CA ARG A 83 4.31 7.49 -2.53
C ARG A 83 3.24 7.44 -3.60
N VAL A 84 2.06 7.98 -3.30
CA VAL A 84 0.94 8.10 -4.23
C VAL A 84 0.50 9.53 -4.38
N GLY A 85 0.01 9.90 -5.56
CA GLY A 85 -0.50 11.23 -5.79
C GLY A 85 -1.59 11.26 -6.83
N ALA A 86 -2.68 11.95 -6.50
CA ALA A 86 -3.88 12.09 -7.31
C ALA A 86 -4.37 13.53 -7.26
N ARG A 87 -5.23 13.88 -8.21
CA ARG A 87 -5.90 15.17 -8.26
C ARG A 87 -7.38 14.96 -8.00
N ALA A 88 -7.97 15.75 -7.11
CA ALA A 88 -9.41 15.79 -6.87
C ALA A 88 -9.88 17.25 -7.02
N GLY A 89 -10.66 17.51 -8.08
CA GLY A 89 -11.05 18.86 -8.47
C GLY A 89 -9.85 19.77 -8.76
N GLU A 90 -9.76 20.88 -8.02
CA GLU A 90 -8.68 21.87 -8.15
C GLU A 90 -7.50 21.62 -7.22
N ARG A 91 -7.51 20.51 -6.46
CA ARG A 91 -6.47 20.20 -5.49
C ARG A 91 -5.64 18.99 -5.89
N ASP A 92 -4.34 19.11 -5.69
CA ASP A 92 -3.41 18.00 -5.76
C ASP A 92 -3.22 17.41 -4.37
N TYR A 93 -3.19 16.08 -4.30
CA TYR A 93 -2.94 15.31 -3.10
C TYR A 93 -1.73 14.41 -3.32
N LEU A 94 -0.82 14.40 -2.35
CA LEU A 94 0.33 13.52 -2.31
C LEU A 94 0.43 12.89 -0.93
N VAL A 95 0.41 11.56 -0.89
CA VAL A 95 0.55 10.78 0.33
C VAL A 95 1.87 10.02 0.28
N MET A 96 2.62 10.10 1.37
CA MET A 96 3.83 9.33 1.61
C MET A 96 3.65 8.50 2.87
N VAL A 97 3.97 7.21 2.79
CA VAL A 97 4.01 6.29 3.94
C VAL A 97 5.42 5.70 4.00
N ASP A 98 6.03 5.71 5.19
CA ASP A 98 7.30 5.06 5.50
C ASP A 98 7.11 4.22 6.76
N ALA A 99 7.29 2.90 6.63
CA ALA A 99 7.18 1.95 7.72
C ALA A 99 8.39 1.02 7.75
N LYS A 100 8.75 0.59 8.95
CA LYS A 100 9.88 -0.32 9.19
C LYS A 100 9.47 -1.43 10.12
N ARG A 101 9.96 -2.63 9.82
CA ARG A 101 9.82 -3.78 10.69
C ARG A 101 10.64 -3.59 11.96
N ASN A 102 10.05 -3.89 13.10
CA ASN A 102 10.74 -3.95 14.36
C ASN A 102 11.67 -5.20 14.39
N PRO A 103 12.97 -5.05 14.67
CA PRO A 103 13.89 -6.19 14.67
C PRO A 103 13.70 -7.14 15.85
N LYS A 104 12.93 -6.74 16.88
CA LYS A 104 12.65 -7.55 18.08
C LYS A 104 11.28 -8.22 18.06
N ASP A 105 10.41 -7.78 17.15
CA ASP A 105 9.05 -8.25 16.98
C ASP A 105 8.72 -8.19 15.48
N GLU A 106 8.84 -9.32 14.79
CA GLU A 106 8.80 -9.36 13.32
C GLU A 106 7.42 -8.99 12.75
N ASP A 107 6.37 -9.06 13.58
CA ASP A 107 5.00 -8.70 13.22
C ASP A 107 4.70 -7.21 13.47
N ASP A 108 5.55 -6.50 14.21
CA ASP A 108 5.38 -5.06 14.48
C ASP A 108 6.00 -4.21 13.36
N TRP A 109 5.14 -3.62 12.55
CA TRP A 109 5.50 -2.67 11.51
C TRP A 109 4.96 -1.28 11.85
N SER A 110 5.83 -0.47 12.45
CA SER A 110 5.52 0.92 12.79
C SER A 110 5.99 1.87 11.68
N GLY A 111 5.21 2.93 11.45
CA GLY A 111 5.54 3.90 10.42
C GLY A 111 4.98 5.29 10.67
N THR A 112 5.26 6.16 9.71
CA THR A 112 4.72 7.51 9.65
C THR A 112 4.09 7.76 8.28
N TYR A 113 3.17 8.70 8.24
CA TYR A 113 2.66 9.24 6.99
C TYR A 113 2.89 10.75 6.90
N GLU A 114 2.94 11.24 5.67
CA GLU A 114 2.84 12.65 5.33
C GLU A 114 1.81 12.82 4.21
N VAL A 115 0.82 13.68 4.44
CA VAL A 115 -0.13 14.13 3.40
C VAL A 115 0.23 15.57 3.04
N ARG A 116 0.51 15.82 1.77
CA ARG A 116 0.67 17.16 1.20
C ARG A 116 -0.49 17.41 0.26
N TYR A 117 -1.20 18.51 0.47
CA TYR A 117 -2.36 18.83 -0.34
C TYR A 117 -2.55 20.34 -0.48
N GLY A 118 -3.14 20.77 -1.58
CA GLY A 118 -3.37 22.17 -1.86
C GLY A 118 -3.78 22.42 -3.30
N PRO A 119 -3.93 23.68 -3.71
CA PRO A 119 -4.28 24.02 -5.07
C PRO A 119 -3.28 23.41 -6.05
N ALA A 120 -3.79 22.88 -7.15
CA ALA A 120 -2.96 22.26 -8.17
C ALA A 120 -1.89 23.23 -8.67
N ALA A 121 -0.69 22.71 -8.92
CA ALA A 121 0.42 23.56 -9.33
C ALA A 121 0.10 24.24 -10.68
N VAL A 122 0.13 25.57 -10.70
CA VAL A 122 -0.02 26.38 -11.92
C VAL A 122 1.34 26.99 -12.25
N PRO A 123 1.87 26.82 -13.48
CA PRO A 123 3.13 27.43 -13.89
C PRO A 123 3.13 28.94 -13.59
N GLY A 124 4.19 29.43 -12.95
CA GLY A 124 4.33 30.84 -12.60
C GLY A 124 3.54 31.32 -11.36
N LYS A 125 2.74 30.47 -10.71
CA LYS A 125 2.11 30.78 -9.42
C LYS A 125 2.70 29.93 -8.31
N LYS A 126 3.19 30.59 -7.25
CA LYS A 126 3.65 29.91 -6.04
C LYS A 126 2.45 29.58 -5.16
N THR A 127 2.11 28.30 -5.06
CA THR A 127 1.14 27.80 -4.07
C THR A 127 1.90 27.12 -2.93
N THR A 128 1.49 27.37 -1.69
CA THR A 128 2.03 26.69 -0.52
C THR A 128 1.08 25.55 -0.15
N PRO A 129 1.47 24.27 -0.32
CA PRO A 129 0.62 23.16 0.07
C PRO A 129 0.54 23.08 1.60
N GLN A 130 -0.61 22.63 2.09
CA GLN A 130 -0.78 22.18 3.46
C GLN A 130 -0.09 20.84 3.65
N ILE A 131 0.39 20.59 4.88
CA ILE A 131 1.09 19.35 5.23
C ILE A 131 0.53 18.81 6.55
N ARG A 132 0.11 17.55 6.55
CA ARG A 132 -0.28 16.79 7.74
C ARG A 132 0.64 15.60 7.92
N ARG A 133 0.94 15.26 9.17
CA ARG A 133 1.80 14.12 9.52
C ARG A 133 1.24 13.38 10.72
N GLY A 134 1.42 12.07 10.70
CA GLY A 134 1.02 11.21 11.80
C GLY A 134 1.72 9.87 11.75
N LYS A 135 1.23 8.93 12.55
CA LYS A 135 1.74 7.56 12.62
C LYS A 135 0.81 6.64 11.83
N VAL A 136 1.38 5.62 11.21
CA VAL A 136 0.61 4.49 10.68
C VAL A 136 0.94 3.23 11.45
N LYS A 137 -0.01 2.31 11.50
CA LYS A 137 0.25 0.90 11.79
C LYS A 137 0.19 0.12 10.49
N CYS A 138 1.17 -0.73 10.24
CA CYS A 138 1.18 -1.57 9.07
C CYS A 138 1.10 -3.04 9.47
N PHE A 139 0.49 -3.83 8.59
CA PHE A 139 0.48 -5.27 8.61
C PHE A 139 1.11 -5.75 7.31
N VAL A 140 1.93 -6.80 7.38
CA VAL A 140 2.67 -7.36 6.25
C VAL A 140 2.54 -8.88 6.30
N GLU A 141 2.18 -9.48 5.17
CA GLU A 141 1.99 -10.92 4.98
C GLU A 141 2.96 -11.48 3.95
#